data_AF-A0A6G3SPG3-F1
#
_entry.id   AF-A0A6G3SPG3-F1
#
_cell.length_a   1.000
_cell.length_b   1.000
_cell.length_c   1.000
_cell.angle_alpha   90.00
_cell.angle_beta   90.00
_cell.angle_gamma   90.00
#
_symmetry.space_group_name_H-M   'P 1'
#
loop_
_entity.id
_entity.type
_entity.pdbx_description
1 polymer ?
#
loop_
_entity_poly.entity_id
_entity_poly.type
_entity_poly.pdbx_seq_one_letter_code
_entity_poly.pdbx_strand_id
1 'polypeptide(L)' 'MDEMRAREVLTAAGFPGPAELLALGENAVFTVGDLVLKVGRDATGHP' A
#
# COMPACT_ATOMS: atom_id res chain seq x y z
N MET A 1 6.47 5.02 -6.16
CA MET A 1 5.75 4.75 -4.90
C MET A 1 6.80 4.56 -3.82
N ASP A 2 6.58 5.00 -2.59
CA ASP A 2 7.47 4.75 -1.44
C ASP A 2 6.81 3.77 -0.47
N GLU A 3 7.56 2.78 0.03
CA GLU A 3 7.01 1.74 0.92
C GLU A 3 6.56 2.31 2.26
N MET A 4 7.34 3.20 2.89
CA MET A 4 6.96 3.79 4.18
C MET A 4 5.66 4.56 4.06
N ARG A 5 5.53 5.38 3.01
CA ARG A 5 4.28 6.08 2.71
C ARG A 5 3.12 5.14 2.43
N ALA A 6 3.37 4.01 1.77
CA ALA A 6 2.33 3.00 1.54
C ALA A 6 1.87 2.35 2.87
N ARG A 7 2.80 2.06 3.79
CA ARG A 7 2.49 1.53 5.13
C ARG A 7 1.70 2.54 5.98
N GLU A 8 1.97 3.84 5.86
CA GLU A 8 1.17 4.89 6.49
C GLU A 8 -0.28 4.87 5.99
N VAL A 9 -0.48 4.74 4.67
CA VAL A 9 -1.83 4.61 4.07
C VAL A 9 -2.54 3.36 4.59
N LEU A 10 -1.86 2.23 4.69
CA LEU A 10 -2.44 1.00 5.26
C LEU A 10 -2.86 1.18 6.72
N THR A 11 -2.01 1.83 7.51
CA THR A 11 -2.29 2.12 8.92
C THR A 11 -3.51 3.03 9.04
N ALA A 12 -3.56 4.11 8.25
CA ALA A 12 -4.68 5.04 8.22
C ALA A 12 -5.99 4.38 7.74
N ALA A 13 -5.88 3.39 6.85
CA ALA A 13 -7.01 2.61 6.35
C ALA A 13 -7.48 1.50 7.30
N GLY A 14 -6.88 1.35 8.49
CA GLY A 14 -7.28 0.34 9.46
C GLY A 14 -6.71 -1.06 9.20
N PHE A 15 -5.60 -1.16 8.45
CA PHE A 15 -4.82 -2.38 8.30
C PHE A 15 -3.47 -2.32 9.05
N PRO A 16 -3.43 -2.01 10.36
CA PRO A 16 -2.19 -2.11 11.14
C PRO A 16 -1.89 -3.60 11.39
N GLY A 17 -0.79 -4.12 10.84
CA GLY A 17 -0.41 -5.52 11.00
C GLY A 17 0.82 -5.90 10.19
N PRO A 18 1.25 -7.18 10.23
CA PRO A 18 2.35 -7.70 9.43
C PRO A 18 1.90 -7.80 7.96
N ALA A 19 1.75 -6.65 7.32
CA ALA A 19 1.52 -6.54 5.89
C ALA A 19 2.85 -6.84 5.18
N GLU A 20 2.95 -8.01 4.57
CA GLU A 20 4.13 -8.39 3.81
C GLU A 20 4.10 -7.71 2.45
N LEU A 21 5.17 -6.99 2.10
CA LEU A 21 5.33 -6.38 0.80
C LEU A 21 5.65 -7.45 -0.25
N LEU A 22 4.75 -7.63 -1.22
CA LEU A 22 4.91 -8.58 -2.32
C LEU A 22 5.58 -7.96 -3.54
N ALA A 23 5.28 -6.69 -3.82
CA ALA A 23 5.83 -5.99 -4.98
C ALA A 23 5.88 -4.47 -4.74
N LEU A 24 6.96 -3.85 -5.21
CA LEU A 24 7.14 -2.41 -5.19
C LEU A 24 7.51 -1.91 -6.60
N GLY A 25 6.71 -0.99 -7.12
CA GLY A 25 6.94 -0.35 -8.41
C GLY A 25 6.03 0.86 -8.58
N GLU A 26 5.16 0.82 -9.59
CA GLU A 26 4.11 1.84 -9.73
C GLU A 26 3.18 1.89 -8.51
N ASN A 27 2.86 0.71 -7.98
CA ASN A 27 2.08 0.52 -6.77
C ASN A 27 2.93 -0.23 -5.73
N ALA A 28 2.54 -0.14 -4.47
CA ALA A 28 2.99 -1.04 -3.43
C ALA A 28 1.89 -2.09 -3.20
N VAL A 29 2.24 -3.36 -3.27
CA VAL A 29 1.30 -4.49 -3.11
C VAL A 29 1.65 -5.24 -1.86
N PHE A 30 0.69 -5.41 -0.96
CA PHE A 30 0.85 -6.10 0.30
C PHE A 30 -0.11 -7.28 0.43
N THR A 31 0.27 -8.25 1.24
CA THR A 31 -0.61 -9.31 1.72
C THR A 31 -0.86 -9.17 3.22
N VAL A 32 -2.12 -9.38 3.63
CA VAL A 32 -2.56 -9.51 5.02
C VAL A 32 -3.50 -10.72 5.10
N GLY A 33 -2.95 -11.88 5.50
CA GLY A 33 -3.69 -13.15 5.42
C GLY A 33 -4.06 -13.48 3.97
N ASP A 34 -5.36 -13.59 3.69
CA ASP A 34 -5.87 -13.88 2.35
C ASP A 34 -6.21 -12.61 1.54
N LEU A 35 -5.97 -11.42 2.10
CA LEU A 35 -6.25 -10.14 1.44
C LEU A 35 -5.01 -9.61 0.72
N VAL A 36 -5.21 -9.15 -0.52
CA VAL A 36 -4.21 -8.39 -1.28
C VAL A 36 -4.60 -6.91 -1.29
N LEU A 37 -3.73 -6.06 -0.78
CA LEU A 37 -3.91 -4.61 -0.70
C LEU A 37 -2.98 -3.95 -1.71
N LYS A 38 -3.51 -3.04 -2.53
CA LYS A 38 -2.72 -2.26 -3.50
C LYS A 38 -2.81 -0.79 -3.17
N VAL A 39 -1.68 -0.17 -2.86
CA VAL A 39 -1.56 1.28 -2.64
C VAL A 39 -0.95 1.91 -3.88
N GLY A 40 -1.73 2.76 -4.56
CA GLY A 40 -1.30 3.55 -5.70
C GLY A 40 -0.64 4.87 -5.29
N ARG A 41 -0.17 5.60 -6.29
CA ARG A 41 0.33 6.97 -6.12
C ARG A 41 -0.82 7.93 -5.82
N ASP A 42 -0.46 9.13 -5.38
CA ASP A 42 -1.40 10.23 -5.22
C ASP A 42 -2.19 10.48 -6.52
N ALA A 43 -3.50 10.71 -6.36
CA ALA A 43 -4.43 10.96 -7.45
C ALA A 43 -4.31 12.39 -8.03
N THR A 44 -3.56 13.28 -7.38
CA THR A 44 -3.34 14.68 -7.79
C THR A 44 -2.63 14.84 -9.15
N GLY A 45 -2.15 13.75 -9.75
CA GLY A 45 -1.59 13.73 -11.10
C GLY A 45 -2.58 13.43 -12.24
N HIS A 46 -3.88 13.25 -11.96
CA HIS A 46 -4.89 13.08 -13.01
C HIS A 46 -5.50 14.46 -13.38
N PRO A 47 -5.29 14.97 -14.61
CA PRO A 47 -5.99 16.16 -15.08
C PRO A 47 -7.50 15.94 -15.20
#